data_AF-A0A7L5YT19-F1
#
_entry.id   AF-A0A7L5YT19-F1
#
_cell.length_a   1.000
_cell.length_b   1.000
_cell.length_c   1.000
_cell.angle_alpha   90.00
_cell.angle_beta   90.00
_cell.angle_gamma   90.00
#
_symmetry.space_group_name_H-M   'P 1'
#
loop_
_entity.id
_entity.type
_entity.pdbx_description
1 polymer ?
#
loop_
_entity_poly.entity_id
_entity_poly.type
_entity_poly.pdbx_seq_one_letter_code
_entity_poly.pdbx_strand_id
1 'polypeptide(L)'
;MLFSVFMLVVMLVTPLANAYAAAPAAASFDTSAASLFSTGGNDTPENQFYSLTTNNFSNLEVVSSKNIFGADHFANKGNVIDANLGNAATWGYLVGGTAWIEVRANSATGGNAFQPGTYAGFVLGDTNIGVGSQIRVTTYLGDTQQESQIVSGSLLVDLGGGKYKGGFWAAQPFNRVRLTATGILGVGTVSVYYAEVFKPKAGPEPACNVYTNLNQPTYGALIGLAHGHLGRWPGHRLQYR
;
A
#
# COMPACT_ATOMS: atom_id res chain seq x y z
N MET A 1 -34.89 85.35 0.75
CA MET A 1 -36.24 85.04 1.27
C MET A 1 -36.63 83.71 0.59
N LEU A 2 -36.22 82.56 1.10
CA LEU A 2 -36.62 81.84 2.33
C LEU A 2 -37.97 81.10 2.16
N PHE A 3 -37.92 79.79 2.45
CA PHE A 3 -38.98 78.76 2.57
C PHE A 3 -39.45 78.03 1.29
N SER A 4 -39.76 76.72 1.26
CA SER A 4 -39.46 75.52 2.09
C SER A 4 -40.49 74.43 1.71
N VAL A 5 -40.01 73.29 1.22
CA VAL A 5 -40.35 71.91 1.63
C VAL A 5 -41.80 71.43 1.56
N PHE A 6 -42.03 70.35 0.80
CA PHE A 6 -42.63 69.10 1.30
C PHE A 6 -42.34 67.97 0.29
N MET A 7 -41.19 67.31 0.45
CA MET A 7 -40.83 66.11 -0.32
C MET A 7 -41.03 64.89 0.58
N LEU A 8 -41.95 64.03 0.16
CA LEU A 8 -42.41 62.81 0.82
C LEU A 8 -41.24 61.81 0.95
N VAL A 9 -40.84 61.52 2.19
CA VAL A 9 -39.87 60.46 2.52
C VAL A 9 -40.63 59.14 2.59
N VAL A 10 -40.53 58.32 1.53
CA VAL A 10 -40.94 56.92 1.56
C VAL A 10 -39.71 56.10 1.96
N MET A 11 -39.68 55.63 3.21
CA MET A 11 -38.71 54.65 3.68
C MET A 11 -39.00 53.30 3.01
N LEU A 12 -38.18 52.91 2.04
CA LEU A 12 -38.12 51.54 1.51
C LEU A 12 -37.09 50.75 2.33
N VAL A 13 -37.61 49.79 3.10
CA VAL A 13 -36.84 48.77 3.83
C VAL A 13 -36.11 47.89 2.81
N THR A 14 -34.78 47.89 2.83
CA THR A 14 -33.96 46.93 2.08
C THR A 14 -33.79 45.65 2.90
N PRO A 15 -34.14 44.46 2.38
CA PRO A 15 -33.72 43.21 3.00
C PRO A 15 -32.26 42.90 2.61
N LEU A 16 -31.40 42.78 3.62
CA LEU A 16 -30.07 42.16 3.53
C LEU A 16 -30.26 40.67 3.23
N ALA A 17 -30.11 40.27 1.97
CA ALA A 17 -29.99 38.87 1.57
C ALA A 17 -28.50 38.53 1.40
N ASN A 18 -28.05 37.59 2.22
CA ASN A 18 -26.68 37.09 2.32
C ASN A 18 -26.04 36.79 0.96
N ALA A 19 -24.84 37.33 0.75
CA ALA A 19 -23.90 36.82 -0.23
C ALA A 19 -23.40 35.44 0.24
N TYR A 20 -23.89 34.36 -0.37
CA TYR A 20 -23.15 33.12 -0.44
C TYR A 20 -22.19 33.23 -1.62
N ALA A 21 -20.91 33.43 -1.32
CA ALA A 21 -19.84 33.35 -2.30
C ALA A 21 -19.86 31.94 -2.92
N ALA A 22 -20.12 31.87 -4.22
CA ALA A 22 -19.85 30.66 -4.99
C ALA A 22 -18.36 30.34 -4.87
N ALA A 23 -18.04 29.17 -4.31
CA ALA A 23 -16.68 28.65 -4.32
C ALA A 23 -16.22 28.52 -5.79
N PRO A 24 -14.98 28.91 -6.13
CA PRO A 24 -14.49 28.83 -7.49
C PRO A 24 -14.47 27.39 -7.98
N ALA A 25 -14.77 27.25 -9.27
CA ALA A 25 -14.94 26.02 -10.01
C ALA A 25 -13.90 24.94 -9.69
N ALA A 26 -14.40 23.70 -9.64
CA ALA A 26 -13.64 22.47 -9.52
C ALA A 26 -12.35 22.51 -10.34
N ALA A 27 -11.25 22.15 -9.71
CA ALA A 27 -10.00 21.85 -10.37
C ALA A 27 -10.29 20.79 -11.45
N SER A 28 -10.14 21.17 -12.72
CA SER A 28 -10.19 20.25 -13.84
C SER A 28 -9.02 19.30 -13.70
N PHE A 29 -9.29 18.06 -13.31
CA PHE A 29 -8.32 16.98 -13.49
C PHE A 29 -8.21 16.74 -14.99
N ASP A 30 -7.04 17.07 -15.52
CA ASP A 30 -6.62 16.78 -16.87
C ASP A 30 -6.65 15.26 -17.09
N THR A 31 -7.64 14.79 -17.85
CA THR A 31 -7.84 13.38 -18.20
C THR A 31 -6.98 12.95 -19.39
N SER A 32 -6.05 13.78 -19.87
CA SER A 32 -5.18 13.43 -20.99
C SER A 32 -4.18 12.30 -20.69
N ALA A 33 -3.95 11.94 -19.42
CA ALA A 33 -3.08 10.82 -19.05
C ALA A 33 -3.71 9.43 -19.21
N ALA A 34 -5.02 9.32 -19.52
CA ALA A 34 -5.68 8.02 -19.69
C ALA A 34 -5.38 7.33 -21.04
N SER A 35 -4.42 7.84 -21.83
CA SER A 35 -4.12 7.37 -23.18
C SER A 35 -2.69 6.86 -23.43
N LEU A 36 -1.99 6.38 -22.40
CA LEU A 36 -0.72 5.66 -22.58
C LEU A 36 -0.74 4.32 -21.84
N PHE A 37 -1.49 3.37 -22.37
CA PHE A 37 -1.11 1.97 -22.21
C PHE A 37 0.17 1.72 -22.99
N SER A 38 1.13 1.06 -22.33
CA SER A 38 2.48 0.71 -22.80
C SER A 38 3.52 1.84 -22.74
N THR A 39 4.32 1.87 -21.66
CA THR A 39 5.69 1.32 -21.62
C THR A 39 6.39 1.68 -20.30
N GLY A 40 6.72 0.70 -19.45
CA GLY A 40 7.89 0.77 -18.58
C GLY A 40 7.98 1.86 -17.50
N GLY A 41 6.92 2.12 -16.74
CA GLY A 41 6.99 2.84 -15.46
C GLY A 41 6.49 1.93 -14.33
N ASN A 42 7.10 2.00 -13.14
CA ASN A 42 6.66 1.20 -11.98
C ASN A 42 5.41 1.80 -11.32
N ASP A 43 4.43 2.15 -12.13
CA ASP A 43 3.12 2.53 -11.64
C ASP A 43 2.40 1.25 -11.23
N THR A 44 2.42 0.97 -9.93
CA THR A 44 1.64 -0.13 -9.37
C THR A 44 0.16 0.10 -9.70
N PRO A 45 -0.54 -0.89 -10.29
CA PRO A 45 -1.98 -0.81 -10.46
C PRO A 45 -2.65 -0.55 -9.11
N GLU A 46 -3.52 0.45 -9.07
CA GLU A 46 -4.12 0.92 -7.82
C GLU A 46 -5.20 -0.06 -7.34
N ASN A 47 -5.41 -0.10 -6.02
CA ASN A 47 -6.50 -0.83 -5.35
C ASN A 47 -6.50 -2.35 -5.50
N GLN A 48 -5.37 -2.95 -5.87
CA GLN A 48 -5.19 -4.41 -5.89
C GLN A 48 -3.77 -4.80 -5.49
N PHE A 49 -3.61 -6.02 -4.96
CA PHE A 49 -2.29 -6.55 -4.64
C PHE A 49 -1.62 -7.00 -5.93
N TYR A 50 -0.36 -6.62 -6.09
CA TYR A 50 0.43 -6.92 -7.26
C TYR A 50 1.70 -7.64 -6.87
N SER A 51 1.94 -8.79 -7.47
CA SER A 51 3.16 -9.55 -7.22
C SER A 51 4.34 -8.89 -7.95
N LEU A 52 5.45 -8.71 -7.24
CA LEU A 52 6.73 -8.25 -7.78
C LEU A 52 7.38 -9.40 -8.56
N THR A 53 6.78 -9.73 -9.69
CA THR A 53 7.21 -10.79 -10.61
C THR A 53 7.46 -10.25 -12.00
N THR A 54 8.17 -11.03 -12.80
CA THR A 54 8.49 -10.72 -14.21
C THR A 54 7.27 -10.59 -15.12
N ASN A 55 6.09 -11.06 -14.69
CA ASN A 55 4.82 -10.81 -15.40
C ASN A 55 4.37 -9.35 -15.29
N ASN A 56 4.77 -8.68 -14.21
CA ASN A 56 4.17 -7.45 -13.72
C ASN A 56 5.17 -6.29 -13.70
N PHE A 57 6.45 -6.59 -13.54
CA PHE A 57 7.53 -5.61 -13.44
C PHE A 57 8.70 -6.00 -14.34
N SER A 58 9.36 -4.98 -14.88
CA SER A 58 10.60 -5.14 -15.62
C SER A 58 11.81 -4.88 -14.71
N ASN A 59 12.96 -5.48 -15.05
CA ASN A 59 14.23 -5.27 -14.35
C ASN A 59 14.13 -5.55 -12.84
N LEU A 60 13.54 -6.69 -12.49
CA LEU A 60 13.57 -7.22 -11.14
C LEU A 60 14.90 -7.94 -10.89
N GLU A 61 15.46 -7.75 -9.70
CA GLU A 61 16.61 -8.50 -9.22
C GLU A 61 16.26 -9.15 -7.88
N VAL A 62 16.67 -10.40 -7.69
CA VAL A 62 16.60 -11.08 -6.40
C VAL A 62 17.99 -11.32 -5.84
N VAL A 63 18.21 -10.91 -4.60
CA VAL A 63 19.47 -11.11 -3.88
C VAL A 63 19.17 -11.79 -2.56
N SER A 64 20.02 -12.70 -2.13
CA SER A 64 19.91 -13.36 -0.82
C SER A 64 21.24 -13.30 -0.08
N SER A 65 21.17 -13.48 1.24
CA SER A 65 22.37 -13.74 2.03
C SER A 65 23.05 -15.02 1.55
N LYS A 66 24.37 -15.09 1.74
CA LYS A 66 25.20 -16.24 1.41
C LYS A 66 25.74 -16.92 2.66
N ASN A 67 25.93 -18.22 2.59
CA ASN A 67 26.58 -19.00 3.65
C ASN A 67 28.11 -18.82 3.60
N ILE A 68 28.82 -19.45 4.53
CA ILE A 68 30.29 -19.37 4.63
C ILE A 68 31.03 -19.93 3.39
N PHE A 69 30.34 -20.74 2.58
CA PHE A 69 30.87 -21.30 1.33
C PHE A 69 30.52 -20.45 0.10
N GLY A 70 29.91 -19.27 0.30
CA GLY A 70 29.55 -18.35 -0.78
C GLY A 70 28.32 -18.76 -1.59
N ALA A 71 27.64 -19.86 -1.22
CA ALA A 71 26.37 -20.25 -1.81
C ALA A 71 25.22 -19.48 -1.16
N ASP A 72 24.16 -19.21 -1.93
CA ASP A 72 22.96 -18.56 -1.41
C ASP A 72 22.29 -19.41 -0.31
N HIS A 73 21.77 -18.76 0.74
CA HIS A 73 20.97 -19.44 1.75
C HIS A 73 19.64 -19.93 1.18
N PHE A 74 19.04 -19.16 0.28
CA PHE A 74 17.77 -19.51 -0.36
C PHE A 74 18.05 -20.30 -1.64
N ALA A 75 17.72 -21.58 -1.62
CA ALA A 75 17.67 -22.41 -2.82
C ALA A 75 16.59 -21.87 -3.76
N ASN A 76 16.86 -21.89 -5.07
CA ASN A 76 15.95 -21.41 -6.11
C ASN A 76 15.46 -19.97 -5.89
N LYS A 77 16.31 -19.06 -5.39
CA LYS A 77 15.94 -17.65 -5.13
C LYS A 77 15.24 -16.95 -6.30
N GLY A 78 15.54 -17.35 -7.55
CA GLY A 78 14.90 -16.84 -8.76
C GLY A 78 13.37 -16.99 -8.76
N ASN A 79 12.85 -18.00 -8.06
CA ASN A 79 11.42 -18.26 -7.96
C ASN A 79 10.64 -17.07 -7.37
N VAL A 80 11.27 -16.25 -6.51
CA VAL A 80 10.59 -15.11 -5.84
C VAL A 80 10.13 -14.03 -6.83
N ILE A 81 10.75 -13.94 -8.00
CA ILE A 81 10.46 -12.93 -9.02
C ILE A 81 10.02 -13.55 -10.35
N ASP A 82 9.93 -14.87 -10.44
CA ASP A 82 9.53 -15.53 -11.69
C ASP A 82 8.00 -15.42 -11.91
N ALA A 83 7.54 -15.90 -13.06
CA ALA A 83 6.13 -15.83 -13.44
C ALA A 83 5.20 -16.79 -12.67
N ASN A 84 5.76 -17.77 -11.95
CA ASN A 84 5.03 -18.88 -11.33
C ASN A 84 4.81 -18.64 -9.83
N LEU A 85 3.61 -18.18 -9.46
CA LEU A 85 3.25 -17.92 -8.05
C LEU A 85 3.13 -19.20 -7.17
N GLY A 86 3.32 -20.38 -7.76
CA GLY A 86 3.22 -21.69 -7.12
C GLY A 86 4.55 -22.27 -6.65
N ASN A 87 5.70 -21.80 -7.16
CA ASN A 87 7.01 -22.26 -6.71
C ASN A 87 7.60 -21.29 -5.66
N ALA A 88 8.51 -21.79 -4.82
CA ALA A 88 9.08 -21.00 -3.74
C ALA A 88 10.60 -21.06 -3.77
N ALA A 89 11.22 -20.00 -3.27
CA ALA A 89 12.58 -20.05 -2.77
C ALA A 89 12.57 -20.58 -1.34
N THR A 90 13.49 -21.48 -1.02
CA THR A 90 13.49 -22.18 0.27
C THR A 90 14.81 -22.03 0.98
N TRP A 91 14.75 -21.78 2.28
CA TRP A 91 15.92 -21.76 3.15
C TRP A 91 15.73 -22.75 4.29
N GLY A 92 16.58 -23.77 4.34
CA GLY A 92 16.69 -24.67 5.49
C GLY A 92 17.57 -24.04 6.56
N TYR A 93 17.09 -23.98 7.80
CA TYR A 93 17.84 -23.44 8.93
C TYR A 93 18.00 -24.47 10.05
N LEU A 94 19.14 -24.35 10.73
CA LEU A 94 19.40 -24.97 12.03
C LEU A 94 19.25 -23.90 13.12
N VAL A 95 19.18 -24.32 14.38
CA VAL A 95 19.01 -23.46 15.56
C VAL A 95 19.88 -22.20 15.49
N GLY A 96 19.27 -21.02 15.64
CA GLY A 96 19.96 -19.74 15.63
C GLY A 96 20.30 -19.19 14.23
N GLY A 97 19.90 -19.87 13.15
CA GLY A 97 20.12 -19.40 11.79
C GLY A 97 19.40 -18.09 11.50
N THR A 98 20.05 -17.20 10.74
CA THR A 98 19.42 -16.02 10.15
C THR A 98 19.81 -15.91 8.68
N ALA A 99 18.82 -15.73 7.82
CA ALA A 99 19.04 -15.47 6.41
C ALA A 99 18.07 -14.39 5.92
N TRP A 100 18.41 -13.76 4.79
CA TRP A 100 17.55 -12.79 4.15
C TRP A 100 17.48 -13.02 2.66
N ILE A 101 16.36 -12.62 2.07
CA ILE A 101 16.12 -12.54 0.64
C ILE A 101 15.45 -11.21 0.35
N GLU A 102 15.86 -10.56 -0.73
CA GLU A 102 15.32 -9.26 -1.13
C GLU A 102 14.96 -9.26 -2.61
N VAL A 103 13.89 -8.52 -2.91
CA VAL A 103 13.47 -8.22 -4.27
C VAL A 103 13.72 -6.74 -4.51
N ARG A 104 14.41 -6.44 -5.61
CA ARG A 104 14.72 -5.08 -6.05
C ARG A 104 13.97 -4.79 -7.34
N ALA A 105 13.18 -3.73 -7.34
CA ALA A 105 12.61 -3.18 -8.56
C ALA A 105 13.57 -2.09 -9.07
N ASN A 106 14.55 -2.48 -9.89
CA ASN A 106 15.61 -1.57 -10.31
C ASN A 106 15.10 -0.44 -11.21
N SER A 107 13.96 -0.64 -11.88
CA SER A 107 13.28 0.43 -12.63
C SER A 107 12.60 1.46 -11.71
N ALA A 108 12.32 1.12 -10.44
CA ALA A 108 11.50 1.93 -9.53
C ALA A 108 12.35 2.99 -8.80
N THR A 109 12.79 4.01 -9.52
CA THR A 109 13.71 5.04 -8.98
C THR A 109 13.10 6.44 -8.99
N GLY A 110 13.50 7.30 -8.05
CA GLY A 110 13.05 8.69 -7.99
C GLY A 110 11.53 8.80 -7.84
N GLY A 111 10.88 9.55 -8.73
CA GLY A 111 9.41 9.67 -8.77
C GLY A 111 8.67 8.35 -9.05
N ASN A 112 9.37 7.36 -9.61
CA ASN A 112 8.82 6.04 -9.93
C ASN A 112 9.06 5.01 -8.81
N ALA A 113 9.63 5.41 -7.67
CA ALA A 113 9.68 4.56 -6.49
C ALA A 113 8.26 4.31 -5.95
N PHE A 114 8.07 3.23 -5.22
CA PHE A 114 6.82 2.99 -4.51
C PHE A 114 6.63 4.09 -3.48
N GLN A 115 5.56 4.88 -3.64
CA GLN A 115 5.32 6.07 -2.83
C GLN A 115 4.82 5.71 -1.42
N PRO A 116 4.93 6.64 -0.44
CA PRO A 116 4.31 6.49 0.87
C PRO A 116 2.84 6.06 0.79
N GLY A 117 2.40 5.21 1.72
CA GLY A 117 1.07 4.60 1.72
C GLY A 117 0.96 3.33 0.87
N THR A 118 2.07 2.83 0.32
CA THR A 118 2.11 1.54 -0.39
C THR A 118 2.41 0.41 0.59
N TYR A 119 1.62 -0.67 0.54
CA TYR A 119 1.91 -1.91 1.25
C TYR A 119 3.13 -2.59 0.64
N ALA A 120 4.00 -3.14 1.48
CA ALA A 120 5.13 -3.96 1.08
C ALA A 120 5.12 -5.25 1.89
N GLY A 121 5.18 -6.39 1.22
CA GLY A 121 5.14 -7.69 1.89
C GLY A 121 5.60 -8.85 1.02
N PHE A 122 5.49 -10.05 1.60
CA PHE A 122 5.80 -11.32 0.97
C PHE A 122 4.69 -12.33 1.21
N VAL A 123 4.53 -13.23 0.25
CA VAL A 123 3.75 -14.45 0.42
C VAL A 123 4.70 -15.59 0.80
N LEU A 124 4.40 -16.20 1.95
CA LEU A 124 5.19 -17.20 2.63
C LEU A 124 4.43 -18.52 2.66
N GLY A 125 5.14 -19.63 2.72
CA GLY A 125 4.53 -20.94 2.96
C GLY A 125 4.40 -21.27 4.43
N ASP A 126 3.46 -22.16 4.72
CA ASP A 126 3.40 -22.98 5.92
C ASP A 126 4.74 -23.66 6.02
N THR A 127 5.56 -23.02 6.81
CA THR A 127 6.85 -23.51 7.16
C THR A 127 6.85 -23.50 8.65
N ASN A 128 7.49 -24.51 9.22
CA ASN A 128 7.66 -24.72 10.63
C ASN A 128 8.56 -23.60 11.17
N ILE A 129 8.09 -22.34 11.09
CA ILE A 129 8.58 -21.13 11.74
C ILE A 129 8.34 -21.46 13.20
N GLY A 130 9.23 -22.28 13.74
CA GLY A 130 9.05 -22.95 15.03
C GLY A 130 8.82 -21.91 16.11
N VAL A 131 8.29 -22.32 17.27
CA VAL A 131 8.06 -21.43 18.42
C VAL A 131 9.32 -20.57 18.65
N GLY A 132 9.20 -19.26 18.45
CA GLY A 132 10.29 -18.30 18.56
C GLY A 132 10.91 -17.81 17.25
N SER A 133 10.56 -18.35 16.08
CA SER A 133 11.10 -17.87 14.81
C SER A 133 10.48 -16.52 14.43
N GLN A 134 11.29 -15.62 13.86
CA GLN A 134 10.92 -14.25 13.55
C GLN A 134 11.07 -13.98 12.05
N ILE A 135 10.02 -13.43 11.45
CA ILE A 135 10.07 -12.85 10.10
C ILE A 135 10.05 -11.34 10.23
N ARG A 136 10.94 -10.67 9.51
CA ARG A 136 11.03 -9.22 9.44
C ARG A 136 11.01 -8.79 7.99
N VAL A 137 10.13 -7.83 7.68
CA VAL A 137 10.10 -7.18 6.37
C VAL A 137 10.73 -5.80 6.52
N THR A 138 11.64 -5.46 5.62
CA THR A 138 12.35 -4.17 5.62
C THR A 138 12.31 -3.58 4.23
N THR A 139 11.95 -2.30 4.13
CA THR A 139 11.95 -1.53 2.88
C THR A 139 13.24 -0.71 2.76
N TYR A 140 13.73 -0.55 1.53
CA TYR A 140 14.90 0.28 1.22
C TYR A 140 14.62 1.18 0.02
N LEU A 141 15.28 2.32 -0.03
CA LEU A 141 15.37 3.20 -1.20
C LEU A 141 16.83 3.30 -1.60
N GLY A 142 17.18 2.70 -2.74
CA GLY A 142 18.59 2.48 -3.07
C GLY A 142 19.23 1.63 -1.97
N ASP A 143 20.36 2.06 -1.40
CA ASP A 143 21.03 1.36 -0.30
C ASP A 143 20.64 1.85 1.11
N THR A 144 19.71 2.80 1.20
CA THR A 144 19.27 3.35 2.49
C THR A 144 18.04 2.59 2.99
N GLN A 145 18.14 2.05 4.20
CA GLN A 145 17.00 1.47 4.91
C GLN A 145 15.97 2.55 5.22
N GLN A 146 14.70 2.27 4.91
CA GLN A 146 13.59 3.17 5.17
C GLN A 146 12.85 2.73 6.43
N GLU A 147 12.22 1.55 6.38
CA GLU A 147 11.38 1.07 7.47
C GLU A 147 11.56 -0.43 7.66
N SER A 148 11.34 -0.92 8.89
CA SER A 148 11.45 -2.34 9.22
C SER A 148 10.40 -2.74 10.23
N GLN A 149 9.69 -3.83 9.95
CA GLN A 149 8.66 -4.37 10.82
C GLN A 149 8.82 -5.88 10.99
N ILE A 150 8.61 -6.34 12.22
CA ILE A 150 8.46 -7.78 12.49
C ILE A 150 7.05 -8.16 12.09
N VAL A 151 6.94 -9.16 11.22
CA VAL A 151 5.66 -9.70 10.77
C VAL A 151 5.35 -10.92 11.62
N SER A 152 4.40 -10.76 12.54
CA SER A 152 3.90 -11.82 13.41
C SER A 152 2.40 -11.60 13.70
N GLY A 153 1.70 -12.68 14.05
CA GLY A 153 0.30 -12.63 14.50
C GLY A 153 -0.61 -11.87 13.52
N SER A 154 -1.15 -10.73 13.95
CA SER A 154 -2.11 -9.89 13.20
C SER A 154 -1.58 -9.31 11.88
N LEU A 155 -0.27 -9.32 11.65
CA LEU A 155 0.35 -8.89 10.39
C LEU A 155 0.50 -10.04 9.38
N LEU A 156 0.13 -11.26 9.76
CA LEU A 156 0.03 -12.41 8.88
C LEU A 156 -1.44 -12.64 8.51
N VAL A 157 -1.72 -12.72 7.21
CA VAL A 157 -3.02 -13.05 6.66
C VAL A 157 -2.93 -14.42 6.02
N ASP A 158 -3.73 -15.37 6.53
CA ASP A 158 -3.86 -16.70 5.92
C ASP A 158 -4.57 -16.60 4.56
N LEU A 159 -3.93 -17.13 3.53
CA LEU A 159 -4.46 -17.20 2.16
C LEU A 159 -5.10 -18.56 1.86
N GLY A 160 -5.07 -19.49 2.81
CA GLY A 160 -5.42 -20.90 2.63
C GLY A 160 -4.32 -21.71 1.96
N GLY A 161 -4.44 -23.03 2.01
CA GLY A 161 -3.47 -23.95 1.40
C GLY A 161 -2.06 -23.85 1.98
N GLY A 162 -1.94 -23.38 3.22
CA GLY A 162 -0.67 -23.17 3.90
C GLY A 162 0.16 -22.07 3.28
N LYS A 163 -0.46 -20.94 2.94
CA LYS A 163 0.23 -19.73 2.51
C LYS A 163 -0.19 -18.55 3.36
N TYR A 164 0.77 -17.73 3.76
CA TYR A 164 0.54 -16.55 4.56
C TYR A 164 1.11 -15.33 3.87
N LYS A 165 0.31 -14.27 3.81
CA LYS A 165 0.76 -12.94 3.40
C LYS A 165 1.24 -12.17 4.61
N GLY A 166 2.42 -11.57 4.52
CA GLY A 166 3.05 -10.86 5.62
C GLY A 166 3.76 -9.59 5.19
N GLY A 167 3.44 -8.47 5.82
CA GLY A 167 4.00 -7.16 5.43
C GLY A 167 3.40 -6.00 6.21
N PHE A 168 3.69 -4.78 5.76
CA PHE A 168 3.22 -3.55 6.39
C PHE A 168 3.01 -2.42 5.38
N TRP A 169 2.28 -1.38 5.81
CA TRP A 169 2.11 -0.14 5.04
C TRP A 169 3.32 0.77 5.25
N ALA A 170 4.08 1.03 4.17
CA ALA A 170 5.24 1.90 4.24
C ALA A 170 4.82 3.37 4.32
N ALA A 171 5.36 4.12 5.28
CA ALA A 171 5.21 5.57 5.37
C ALA A 171 6.30 6.32 4.59
N GLN A 172 7.33 5.63 4.10
CA GLN A 172 8.42 6.20 3.30
C GLN A 172 8.48 5.57 1.90
N PRO A 173 9.02 6.29 0.89
CA PRO A 173 9.19 5.74 -0.43
C PRO A 173 10.24 4.62 -0.46
N PHE A 174 10.04 3.60 -1.28
CA PHE A 174 10.96 2.46 -1.38
C PHE A 174 11.03 1.90 -2.80
N ASN A 175 12.08 1.13 -3.09
CA ASN A 175 12.24 0.39 -4.35
C ASN A 175 12.72 -1.04 -4.16
N ARG A 176 12.93 -1.43 -2.90
CA ARG A 176 13.44 -2.74 -2.50
C ARG A 176 12.70 -3.19 -1.27
N VAL A 177 12.36 -4.47 -1.24
CA VAL A 177 11.74 -5.12 -0.07
C VAL A 177 12.59 -6.34 0.28
N ARG A 178 13.00 -6.43 1.54
CA ARG A 178 13.78 -7.54 2.09
C ARG A 178 12.97 -8.27 3.13
N LEU A 179 12.96 -9.59 3.04
CA LEU A 179 12.54 -10.49 4.09
C LEU A 179 13.77 -11.03 4.79
N THR A 180 13.82 -10.87 6.11
CA THR A 180 14.78 -11.53 6.98
C THR A 180 14.05 -12.56 7.81
N ALA A 181 14.51 -13.81 7.76
CA ALA A 181 14.01 -14.90 8.57
C ALA A 181 15.08 -15.30 9.59
N THR A 182 14.67 -15.41 10.85
CA THR A 182 15.51 -15.85 11.96
C THR A 182 14.84 -17.03 12.64
N GLY A 183 15.50 -18.19 12.62
CA GLY A 183 15.07 -19.37 13.36
C GLY A 183 15.71 -19.39 14.74
N ILE A 184 14.93 -19.22 15.81
CA ILE A 184 15.48 -19.17 17.18
C ILE A 184 15.60 -20.58 17.76
N LEU A 185 14.62 -21.45 17.54
CA LEU A 185 14.59 -22.82 18.06
C LEU A 185 14.26 -23.83 16.96
N GLY A 186 14.89 -25.01 17.07
CA GLY A 186 14.63 -26.16 16.20
C GLY A 186 15.32 -26.11 14.83
N VAL A 187 14.93 -27.06 13.99
CA VAL A 187 15.27 -27.15 12.58
C VAL A 187 14.02 -26.88 11.78
N GLY A 188 14.12 -26.04 10.76
CA GLY A 188 12.98 -25.67 9.95
C GLY A 188 13.39 -25.35 8.53
N THR A 189 12.38 -25.08 7.72
CA THR A 189 12.53 -24.50 6.39
C THR A 189 11.74 -23.20 6.39
N VAL A 190 12.10 -22.21 5.59
CA VAL A 190 11.27 -21.03 5.29
C VAL A 190 11.04 -21.01 3.78
N SER A 191 9.78 -20.91 3.37
CA SER A 191 9.38 -20.89 1.96
C SER A 191 8.85 -19.51 1.60
N VAL A 192 9.46 -18.87 0.60
CA VAL A 192 9.09 -17.54 0.11
C VAL A 192 8.65 -17.68 -1.34
N TYR A 193 7.38 -17.39 -1.63
CA TYR A 193 6.81 -17.54 -2.97
C TYR A 193 7.07 -16.31 -3.82
N TYR A 194 6.66 -15.12 -3.38
CA TYR A 194 6.88 -13.87 -4.10
C TYR A 194 6.75 -12.67 -3.15
N ALA A 195 7.34 -11.55 -3.54
CA ALA A 195 7.07 -10.26 -2.90
C ALA A 195 5.84 -9.60 -3.55
N GLU A 196 5.16 -8.73 -2.83
CA GLU A 196 3.98 -8.03 -3.34
C GLU A 196 3.83 -6.62 -2.78
N VAL A 197 3.12 -5.80 -3.55
CA VAL A 197 2.83 -4.40 -3.22
C VAL A 197 1.35 -4.09 -3.47
N PHE A 198 0.80 -3.14 -2.73
CA PHE A 198 -0.55 -2.61 -2.95
C PHE A 198 -0.55 -1.12 -2.70
N LYS A 199 -1.15 -0.34 -3.60
CA LYS A 199 -1.33 1.11 -3.43
C LYS A 199 -2.82 1.45 -3.44
N PRO A 200 -3.41 1.93 -2.33
CA PRO A 200 -4.77 2.40 -2.32
C PRO A 200 -4.86 3.74 -3.05
N LYS A 201 -5.97 3.93 -3.74
CA LYS A 201 -6.42 5.20 -4.29
C LYS A 201 -7.92 5.33 -4.06
N ALA A 202 -8.33 6.55 -3.79
CA ALA A 202 -9.75 6.92 -3.78
C ALA A 202 -10.38 6.56 -5.14
N GLY A 203 -11.47 5.81 -5.09
CA GLY A 203 -12.29 5.61 -6.29
C GLY A 203 -13.03 6.90 -6.69
N PRO A 204 -13.74 6.87 -7.82
CA PRO A 204 -14.54 8.01 -8.27
C PRO A 204 -15.54 8.47 -7.20
N GLU A 205 -15.76 9.77 -7.08
CA GLU A 205 -16.74 10.30 -6.14
C GLU A 205 -18.13 9.68 -6.40
N PRO A 206 -18.75 9.03 -5.40
CA PRO A 206 -20.08 8.46 -5.55
C PRO A 206 -21.11 9.53 -5.93
N ALA A 207 -21.95 9.24 -6.93
CA ALA A 207 -23.03 10.14 -7.29
C ALA A 207 -24.05 10.27 -6.15
N CYS A 208 -24.55 11.48 -5.92
CA CYS A 208 -25.53 11.74 -4.87
C CYS A 208 -26.78 10.87 -5.05
N ASN A 209 -27.24 10.25 -3.95
CA ASN A 209 -28.42 9.38 -3.90
C ASN A 209 -28.40 8.18 -4.87
N VAL A 210 -27.21 7.77 -5.32
CA VAL A 210 -27.02 6.54 -6.09
C VAL A 210 -26.33 5.52 -5.20
N TYR A 211 -26.93 4.33 -5.09
CA TYR A 211 -26.29 3.22 -4.38
C TYR A 211 -24.96 2.88 -5.07
N THR A 212 -23.86 3.19 -4.40
CA THR A 212 -22.51 2.97 -4.91
C THR A 212 -21.85 1.89 -4.07
N ASN A 213 -21.45 0.79 -4.71
CA ASN A 213 -20.77 -0.30 -4.03
C ASN A 213 -19.29 0.06 -3.87
N LEU A 214 -18.83 0.20 -2.61
CA LEU A 214 -17.43 0.50 -2.30
C LEU A 214 -16.62 -0.80 -2.22
N ASN A 215 -16.34 -1.42 -3.37
CA ASN A 215 -15.54 -2.64 -3.45
C ASN A 215 -14.21 -2.40 -4.18
N GLN A 216 -13.22 -3.24 -3.86
CA GLN A 216 -11.98 -3.33 -4.65
C GLN A 216 -12.28 -4.03 -5.98
N PRO A 217 -11.62 -3.63 -7.09
CA PRO A 217 -10.53 -2.65 -7.19
C PRO A 217 -11.02 -1.20 -7.41
N THR A 218 -12.32 -0.95 -7.50
CA THR A 218 -12.86 0.40 -7.81
C THR A 218 -12.54 1.43 -6.72
N TYR A 219 -12.55 0.99 -5.45
CA TYR A 219 -12.26 1.81 -4.29
C TYR A 219 -11.22 1.14 -3.38
N GLY A 220 -10.15 1.87 -3.05
CA GLY A 220 -9.18 1.46 -2.03
C GLY A 220 -9.59 1.96 -0.65
N ALA A 221 -9.55 1.09 0.36
CA ALA A 221 -9.79 1.47 1.74
C ALA A 221 -8.66 0.94 2.64
N LEU A 222 -8.14 1.83 3.48
CA LEU A 222 -7.30 1.48 4.62
C LEU A 222 -8.15 1.64 5.88
N ILE A 223 -8.40 0.55 6.60
CA ILE A 223 -8.98 0.65 7.95
C ILE A 223 -7.83 0.88 8.91
N GLY A 224 -7.50 2.14 9.17
CA GLY A 224 -6.53 2.51 10.21
C GLY A 224 -7.14 2.40 11.60
N LEU A 225 -6.42 1.82 12.57
CA LEU A 225 -6.77 1.86 13.99
C LEU A 225 -6.41 3.20 14.67
N ALA A 226 -6.08 4.22 13.90
CA ALA A 226 -6.01 5.57 14.43
C ALA A 226 -7.44 6.01 14.79
N HIS A 227 -7.72 6.04 16.09
CA HIS A 227 -8.93 6.50 16.79
C HIS A 227 -9.85 5.41 17.36
N GLY A 228 -9.43 4.88 18.51
CA GLY A 228 -10.34 4.71 19.64
C GLY A 228 -10.81 6.06 20.19
N HIS A 229 -11.51 6.86 19.38
CA HIS A 229 -12.38 7.94 19.83
C HIS A 229 -13.24 8.35 18.64
N LEU A 230 -14.50 7.90 18.66
CA LEU A 230 -15.63 8.31 17.83
C LEU A 230 -15.25 9.20 16.63
N GLY A 231 -15.07 8.57 15.47
CA GLY A 231 -15.09 9.25 14.18
C GLY A 231 -16.44 9.93 13.99
N ARG A 232 -16.56 11.14 14.53
CA ARG A 232 -17.61 12.10 14.19
C ARG A 232 -17.34 12.51 12.75
N TRP A 233 -17.95 11.79 11.82
CA TRP A 233 -18.30 12.35 10.53
C TRP A 233 -19.13 13.62 10.80
N PRO A 234 -18.73 14.81 10.31
CA PRO A 234 -19.61 15.95 10.36
C PRO A 234 -20.75 15.68 9.37
N GLY A 235 -21.88 15.19 9.87
CA GLY A 235 -23.15 15.29 9.14
C GLY A 235 -24.14 14.12 9.19
N HIS A 236 -23.77 12.89 9.54
CA HIS A 236 -24.72 11.77 9.36
C HIS A 236 -24.94 10.94 10.63
N ARG A 237 -26.12 11.14 11.26
CA ARG A 237 -26.70 10.18 12.19
C ARG A 237 -27.27 9.02 11.37
N LEU A 238 -26.66 7.84 11.45
CA LEU A 238 -27.32 6.61 11.06
C LEU A 238 -28.34 6.26 12.14
N GLN A 239 -29.62 6.52 11.88
CA GLN A 239 -30.70 5.90 12.63
C GLN A 239 -31.02 4.56 11.96
N TYR A 240 -30.67 3.46 12.62
CA TYR A 240 -31.25 2.15 12.30
C TYR A 240 -32.71 2.17 12.78
N ARG A 241 -33.64 1.86 11.86
CA ARG A 241 -34.94 1.28 12.20
C ARG A 241 -34.84 -0.23 12.03
#